data_AF-A0A533MJX2-F1
#
_entry.id   AF-A0A533MJX2-F1
#
_cell.length_a   1.000
_cell.length_b   1.000
_cell.length_c   1.000
_cell.angle_alpha   90.00
_cell.angle_beta   90.00
_cell.angle_gamma   90.00
#
_symmetry.space_group_name_H-M   'P 1'
#
loop_
_entity.id
_entity.type
_entity.pdbx_description
1 polymer ?
#
loop_
_entity_poly.entity_id
_entity_poly.type
_entity_poly.pdbx_seq_one_letter_code
_entity_poly.pdbx_strand_id
1 'polypeptide(L)'
;MFKRYPGPIILNNFSSLYQPTTQIGCHKHQITPVFIKRTATAEMVFLAFNNDDPKAKKVITKAAKNFARGLVSINAILDTKVFIIGGSVFMNNIDILLPMVKYEFYRSFPALSNNVEFRPSVLDKYLVDLGALSLVMPEEWIEEWQKKRPWEYAPEAIVLE
;
A
#
# COMPACT_ATOMS: atom_id res chain seq x y z
N MET A 1 15.69 -1.49 -37.51
CA MET A 1 15.86 -0.02 -37.43
C MET A 1 15.66 0.38 -35.97
N PHE A 2 16.70 0.26 -35.15
CA PHE A 2 16.66 0.53 -33.71
C PHE A 2 17.22 1.93 -33.43
N LYS A 3 16.38 2.86 -32.97
CA LYS A 3 16.80 4.19 -32.53
C LYS A 3 17.48 4.08 -31.16
N ARG A 4 18.77 4.43 -31.10
CA ARG A 4 19.54 4.62 -29.87
C ARG A 4 18.95 5.79 -29.07
N TYR A 5 18.67 5.57 -27.78
CA TYR A 5 18.43 6.67 -26.83
C TYR A 5 19.79 7.19 -26.33
N PRO A 6 20.01 8.52 -26.28
CA PRO A 6 21.22 9.10 -25.71
C PRO A 6 21.23 8.99 -24.19
N GLY A 7 22.43 8.82 -23.63
CA GLY A 7 22.72 8.49 -22.24
C GLY A 7 22.35 9.55 -21.18
N PRO A 8 22.67 9.28 -19.91
CA PRO A 8 22.27 10.13 -18.80
C PRO A 8 23.03 11.46 -18.79
N ILE A 9 22.27 12.55 -18.63
CA ILE A 9 22.77 13.89 -18.34
C ILE A 9 23.25 13.89 -16.89
N ILE A 10 24.57 13.91 -16.68
CA ILE A 10 25.18 14.20 -15.37
C ILE A 10 25.12 15.71 -15.16
N LEU A 11 24.35 16.17 -14.18
CA LEU A 11 24.49 17.52 -13.63
C LEU A 11 25.07 17.40 -12.22
N ASN A 12 26.35 17.73 -12.15
CA ASN A 12 27.13 17.87 -10.92
C ASN A 12 26.68 19.10 -10.12
N ASN A 13 26.90 19.01 -8.81
CA ASN A 13 27.06 20.09 -7.83
C ASN A 13 25.83 20.91 -7.46
N PHE A 14 25.24 20.60 -6.30
CA PHE A 14 24.92 21.59 -5.28
C PHE A 14 24.89 20.92 -3.89
N SER A 15 26.07 20.75 -3.32
CA SER A 15 26.28 20.58 -1.89
C SER A 15 26.38 21.97 -1.26
N SER A 16 25.38 22.41 -0.50
CA SER A 16 25.56 23.33 0.64
C SER A 16 24.25 23.57 1.39
N LEU A 17 24.37 23.65 2.72
CA LEU A 17 23.40 24.14 3.72
C LEU A 17 22.38 23.15 4.27
N TYR A 18 22.87 22.22 5.08
CA TYR A 18 22.18 21.80 6.30
C TYR A 18 23.07 22.22 7.48
N GLN A 19 22.62 23.17 8.30
CA GLN A 19 23.17 23.41 9.64
C GLN A 19 22.04 23.19 10.65
N PRO A 20 22.22 22.36 11.69
CA PRO A 20 21.24 22.24 12.76
C PRO A 20 21.53 23.34 13.80
N THR A 21 20.66 24.33 13.93
CA THR A 21 20.65 25.22 15.08
C THR A 21 19.60 24.75 16.09
N THR A 22 20.09 24.14 17.16
CA THR A 22 19.40 23.98 18.42
C THR A 22 19.05 25.35 18.98
N GLN A 23 17.77 25.69 19.11
CA GLN A 23 17.30 26.68 20.10
C GLN A 23 15.98 26.26 20.71
N ILE A 24 15.97 26.28 22.05
CA ILE A 24 14.88 25.98 22.98
C ILE A 24 13.98 27.23 23.05
N GLY A 25 12.67 27.07 22.87
CA GLY A 25 11.69 28.15 23.02
C GLY A 25 10.23 27.67 22.85
N CYS A 26 9.46 27.72 23.92
CA CYS A 26 8.06 27.32 24.00
C CYS A 26 7.14 28.38 23.39
N HIS A 27 6.41 28.08 22.30
CA HIS A 27 4.99 28.42 22.04
C HIS A 27 4.64 28.33 20.53
N LYS A 28 3.50 27.67 20.27
CA LYS A 28 2.76 27.49 19.00
C LYS A 28 3.43 26.59 17.95
N HIS A 29 3.02 25.32 17.93
CA HIS A 29 3.20 24.43 16.78
C HIS A 29 2.33 24.94 15.62
N GLN A 30 2.82 25.91 14.86
CA GLN A 30 2.38 26.13 13.50
C GLN A 30 3.01 25.05 12.64
N ILE A 31 2.24 24.00 12.37
CA ILE A 31 2.59 22.98 11.39
C ILE A 31 2.56 23.68 10.03
N THR A 32 3.72 24.01 9.50
CA THR A 32 3.85 24.57 8.17
C THR A 32 3.35 23.55 7.14
N PRO A 33 2.70 24.00 6.05
CA PRO A 33 2.23 23.08 5.01
C PRO A 33 3.42 22.29 4.48
N VAL A 34 3.38 20.97 4.67
CA VAL A 34 4.43 20.06 4.25
C VAL A 34 4.46 20.09 2.72
N PHE A 35 5.34 20.93 2.17
CA PHE A 35 5.53 21.04 0.74
C PHE A 35 6.04 19.68 0.24
N ILE A 36 5.15 18.89 -0.37
CA ILE A 36 5.49 17.57 -0.90
C ILE A 36 6.64 17.75 -1.91
N LYS A 37 7.89 17.46 -1.47
CA LYS A 37 9.11 17.41 -2.28
C LYS A 37 8.91 16.43 -3.45
N ARG A 38 9.68 16.58 -4.52
CA ARG A 38 9.66 15.67 -5.70
C ARG A 38 9.86 14.18 -5.33
N THR A 39 10.40 13.89 -4.15
CA THR A 39 10.54 12.55 -3.58
C THR A 39 9.90 12.55 -2.19
N ALA A 40 8.59 12.29 -2.12
CA ALA A 40 7.88 12.08 -0.87
C ALA A 40 7.57 10.58 -0.72
N THR A 41 7.80 10.05 0.48
CA THR A 41 7.42 8.66 0.80
C THR A 41 5.91 8.56 0.97
N ALA A 42 5.37 7.34 0.86
CA ALA A 42 3.95 7.11 1.11
C ALA A 42 3.56 7.59 2.52
N GLU A 43 4.38 7.26 3.52
CA GLU A 43 4.20 7.68 4.92
C GLU A 43 4.04 9.20 5.06
N MET A 44 4.93 9.99 4.43
CA MET A 44 4.84 11.45 4.46
C MET A 44 3.53 11.97 3.84
N VAL A 45 3.05 11.32 2.79
CA VAL A 45 1.81 11.72 2.10
C VAL A 45 0.58 11.37 2.96
N PHE A 46 0.56 10.20 3.62
CA PHE A 46 -0.53 9.84 4.54
C PHE A 46 -0.52 10.70 5.81
N LEU A 47 0.66 11.06 6.34
CA LEU A 47 0.75 12.01 7.45
C LEU A 47 0.18 13.38 7.06
N ALA A 48 0.53 13.90 5.88
CA ALA A 48 -0.02 15.16 5.38
C ALA A 48 -1.54 15.08 5.14
N PHE A 49 -2.05 13.93 4.71
CA PHE A 49 -3.48 13.69 4.56
C PHE A 49 -4.24 13.80 5.88
N ASN A 50 -3.69 13.19 6.94
CA ASN A 50 -4.26 13.25 8.29
C ASN A 50 -4.22 14.67 8.87
N ASN A 51 -3.29 15.52 8.40
CA ASN A 51 -3.21 16.94 8.72
C ASN A 51 -4.03 17.84 7.77
N ASP A 52 -5.02 17.26 7.08
CA ASP A 52 -5.94 17.96 6.17
C ASP A 52 -5.30 18.66 4.96
N ASP A 53 -4.04 18.34 4.60
CA ASP A 53 -3.36 18.96 3.47
C ASP A 53 -4.13 18.70 2.15
N PRO A 54 -4.56 19.76 1.42
CA PRO A 54 -5.37 19.60 0.20
C PRO A 54 -4.65 18.85 -0.92
N LYS A 55 -3.33 18.95 -1.01
CA LYS A 55 -2.54 18.29 -2.04
C LYS A 55 -2.42 16.80 -1.73
N ALA A 56 -2.17 16.43 -0.48
CA ALA A 56 -2.14 15.05 -0.02
C ALA A 56 -3.51 14.36 -0.21
N LYS A 57 -4.60 15.02 0.19
CA LYS A 57 -5.98 14.58 -0.07
C LYS A 57 -6.23 14.28 -1.54
N LYS A 58 -5.83 15.20 -2.42
CA LYS A 58 -5.97 15.02 -3.87
C LYS A 58 -5.17 13.83 -4.38
N VAL A 59 -3.92 13.66 -3.91
CA VAL A 59 -3.05 12.54 -4.32
C VAL A 59 -3.63 11.20 -3.87
N ILE A 60 -3.94 11.03 -2.59
CA ILE A 60 -4.48 9.77 -2.05
C ILE A 60 -5.83 9.44 -2.67
N THR A 61 -6.73 10.41 -2.80
CA THR A 61 -8.03 10.18 -3.44
C THR A 61 -7.85 9.74 -4.89
N LYS A 62 -6.93 10.37 -5.65
CA LYS A 62 -6.66 9.98 -7.04
C LYS A 62 -6.03 8.59 -7.12
N ALA A 63 -5.11 8.26 -6.22
CA ALA A 63 -4.48 6.95 -6.15
C ALA A 63 -5.53 5.85 -5.84
N ALA A 64 -6.37 6.05 -4.83
CA ALA A 64 -7.43 5.11 -4.47
C ALA A 64 -8.43 4.90 -5.62
N LYS A 65 -8.82 5.98 -6.33
CA LYS A 65 -9.69 5.87 -7.51
C LYS A 65 -9.06 5.08 -8.65
N ASN A 66 -7.81 5.38 -8.97
CA ASN A 66 -7.09 4.67 -10.02
C ASN A 66 -6.94 3.18 -9.68
N PHE A 67 -6.62 2.88 -8.42
CA PHE A 67 -6.54 1.50 -7.94
C PHE A 67 -7.88 0.77 -8.07
N ALA A 68 -8.97 1.37 -7.58
CA ALA A 68 -10.31 0.81 -7.69
C ALA A 68 -10.72 0.53 -9.16
N ARG A 69 -10.43 1.45 -10.09
CA ARG A 69 -10.70 1.26 -11.52
C ARG A 69 -9.89 0.12 -12.11
N GLY A 70 -8.63 -0.05 -11.69
CA GLY A 70 -7.83 -1.21 -12.06
C GLY A 70 -8.49 -2.52 -11.61
N LEU A 71 -9.01 -2.57 -10.39
CA LEU A 71 -9.74 -3.73 -9.87
C LEU A 71 -11.03 -4.00 -10.65
N VAL A 72 -11.78 -2.97 -11.05
CA VAL A 72 -12.97 -3.12 -11.89
C VAL A 72 -12.61 -3.78 -13.22
N SER A 73 -11.52 -3.33 -13.87
CA SER A 73 -11.06 -3.94 -15.12
C SER A 73 -10.67 -5.41 -14.93
N ILE A 74 -10.00 -5.75 -13.83
CA ILE A 74 -9.65 -7.14 -13.49
C ILE A 74 -10.92 -7.97 -13.28
N ASN A 75 -11.87 -7.46 -12.49
CA ASN A 75 -13.12 -8.14 -12.22
C ASN A 75 -13.97 -8.35 -13.48
N ALA A 76 -13.93 -7.41 -14.43
CA ALA A 76 -14.65 -7.56 -15.69
C ALA A 76 -14.10 -8.69 -16.57
N ILE A 77 -12.83 -9.08 -16.39
CA ILE A 77 -12.19 -10.17 -17.14
C ILE A 77 -12.38 -11.50 -16.40
N LEU A 78 -12.27 -11.49 -15.07
CA LEU A 78 -12.17 -12.71 -14.26
C LEU A 78 -13.47 -13.09 -13.51
N ASP A 79 -14.46 -12.19 -13.43
CA ASP A 79 -15.70 -12.36 -12.65
C ASP A 79 -15.43 -12.82 -11.20
N THR A 80 -14.56 -12.08 -10.52
CA THR A 80 -14.08 -12.46 -9.18
C THR A 80 -15.12 -12.19 -8.10
N LYS A 81 -15.35 -13.17 -7.23
CA LYS A 81 -16.24 -13.00 -6.06
C LYS A 81 -15.58 -12.29 -4.88
N VAL A 82 -14.25 -12.37 -4.76
CA VAL A 82 -13.52 -11.85 -3.61
C VAL A 82 -12.20 -11.22 -4.07
N PHE A 83 -11.92 -10.01 -3.61
CA PHE A 83 -10.59 -9.41 -3.62
C PHE A 83 -9.98 -9.50 -2.23
N ILE A 84 -8.81 -10.13 -2.14
CA ILE A 84 -7.96 -10.08 -0.94
C ILE A 84 -6.91 -9.00 -1.19
N ILE A 85 -6.90 -7.94 -0.37
CA ILE A 85 -5.96 -6.83 -0.49
C ILE A 85 -4.94 -6.90 0.65
N GLY A 86 -3.66 -6.93 0.29
CA GLY A 86 -2.55 -6.85 1.23
C GLY A 86 -1.59 -5.71 0.89
N GLY A 87 -0.36 -5.82 1.41
CA GLY A 87 0.71 -4.84 1.23
C GLY A 87 0.72 -3.78 2.33
N SER A 88 1.91 -3.51 2.86
CA SER A 88 2.11 -2.67 4.07
C SER A 88 1.46 -1.29 3.95
N VAL A 89 1.57 -0.63 2.80
CA VAL A 89 0.96 0.69 2.57
C VAL A 89 -0.57 0.63 2.69
N PHE A 90 -1.22 -0.41 2.15
CA PHE A 90 -2.67 -0.53 2.22
C PHE A 90 -3.12 -0.92 3.62
N MET A 91 -2.45 -1.90 4.24
CA MET A 91 -2.80 -2.42 5.56
C MET A 91 -2.63 -1.34 6.63
N ASN A 92 -1.55 -0.55 6.59
CA ASN A 92 -1.31 0.53 7.56
C ASN A 92 -2.27 1.72 7.42
N ASN A 93 -2.99 1.82 6.30
CA ASN A 93 -3.89 2.94 5.99
C ASN A 93 -5.28 2.44 5.57
N ILE A 94 -5.69 1.27 6.07
CA ILE A 94 -6.87 0.56 5.58
C ILE A 94 -8.16 1.35 5.81
N ASP A 95 -8.27 2.03 6.94
CA ASP A 95 -9.43 2.83 7.31
C ASP A 95 -9.65 4.02 6.38
N ILE A 96 -8.58 4.49 5.73
CA ILE A 96 -8.61 5.57 4.75
C ILE A 96 -8.88 5.01 3.35
N LEU A 97 -8.13 3.98 2.97
CA LEU A 97 -8.12 3.51 1.58
C LEU A 97 -9.29 2.60 1.25
N LEU A 98 -9.64 1.66 2.13
CA LEU A 98 -10.66 0.65 1.84
C LEU A 98 -12.04 1.27 1.55
N PRO A 99 -12.54 2.27 2.32
CA PRO A 99 -13.80 2.93 2.00
C PRO A 99 -13.77 3.66 0.65
N MET A 100 -12.67 4.36 0.34
CA MET A 100 -12.52 5.06 -0.94
C MET A 100 -12.50 4.10 -2.13
N VAL A 101 -11.79 2.98 -1.98
CA VAL A 101 -11.69 1.95 -3.01
C VAL A 101 -13.04 1.27 -3.23
N LYS A 102 -13.72 0.83 -2.16
CA LYS A 102 -15.07 0.25 -2.24
C LYS A 102 -16.04 1.20 -2.92
N TYR A 103 -16.04 2.47 -2.50
CA TYR A 103 -16.92 3.48 -3.07
C TYR A 103 -16.71 3.64 -4.58
N GLU A 104 -15.47 3.81 -5.05
CA GLU A 104 -15.18 3.95 -6.48
C GLU A 104 -15.43 2.64 -7.26
N PHE A 105 -15.12 1.48 -6.68
CA PHE A 105 -15.29 0.18 -7.31
C PHE A 105 -16.78 -0.12 -7.59
N TYR A 106 -17.63 -0.05 -6.56
CA TYR A 106 -19.05 -0.40 -6.72
C TYR A 106 -19.79 0.59 -7.64
N ARG A 107 -19.43 1.88 -7.62
CA ARG A 107 -20.08 2.87 -8.50
C ARG A 107 -19.66 2.77 -9.96
N SER A 108 -18.50 2.19 -10.27
CA SER A 108 -17.93 2.25 -11.62
C SER A 108 -18.62 1.29 -12.60
N PHE A 109 -18.99 0.09 -12.15
CA PHE A 109 -19.69 -0.88 -12.99
C PHE A 109 -20.62 -1.82 -12.19
N PRO A 110 -21.76 -1.32 -11.68
CA PRO A 110 -22.62 -2.05 -10.74
C PRO A 110 -23.01 -3.46 -11.19
N ALA A 111 -23.22 -3.66 -12.50
CA ALA A 111 -23.62 -4.96 -13.05
C ALA A 111 -22.60 -6.10 -12.81
N LEU A 112 -21.30 -5.78 -12.75
CA LEU A 112 -20.23 -6.77 -12.51
C LEU A 112 -19.62 -6.64 -11.11
N SER A 113 -19.76 -5.49 -10.45
CA SER A 113 -19.18 -5.25 -9.12
C SER A 113 -20.12 -5.63 -7.96
N ASN A 114 -21.41 -5.82 -8.23
CA ASN A 114 -22.37 -6.22 -7.20
C ASN A 114 -22.00 -7.60 -6.63
N ASN A 115 -22.00 -7.69 -5.30
CA ASN A 115 -21.65 -8.88 -4.51
C ASN A 115 -20.17 -9.27 -4.48
N VAL A 116 -19.27 -8.49 -5.06
CA VAL A 116 -17.83 -8.71 -4.87
C VAL A 116 -17.43 -8.31 -3.46
N GLU A 117 -16.80 -9.21 -2.72
CA GLU A 117 -16.33 -8.95 -1.35
C GLU A 117 -14.89 -8.44 -1.35
N PHE A 118 -14.57 -7.51 -0.45
CA PHE A 118 -13.20 -7.08 -0.19
C PHE A 118 -12.77 -7.54 1.20
N ARG A 119 -11.69 -8.32 1.26
CA ARG A 119 -11.10 -8.82 2.50
C ARG A 119 -9.67 -8.30 2.67
N PRO A 120 -9.30 -7.77 3.84
CA PRO A 120 -7.90 -7.54 4.16
C PRO A 120 -7.13 -8.85 4.20
N SER A 121 -5.86 -8.83 3.79
CA SER A 121 -4.97 -9.97 3.98
C SER A 121 -4.68 -10.17 5.46
N VAL A 122 -4.87 -11.39 5.96
CA VAL A 122 -4.61 -11.76 7.37
C VAL A 122 -3.18 -12.27 7.55
N LEU A 123 -2.57 -12.79 6.50
CA LEU A 123 -1.27 -13.44 6.59
C LEU A 123 -0.10 -12.45 6.67
N ASP A 124 -0.30 -11.20 6.25
CA ASP A 124 0.68 -10.11 6.31
C ASP A 124 2.14 -10.56 6.12
N LYS A 125 3.00 -10.47 7.16
CA LYS A 125 4.41 -10.85 7.13
C LYS A 125 4.69 -12.32 6.83
N TYR A 126 3.72 -13.21 7.11
CA TYR A 126 3.83 -14.65 6.88
C TYR A 126 3.34 -15.09 5.50
N LEU A 127 2.83 -14.18 4.67
CA LEU A 127 2.27 -14.54 3.36
C LEU A 127 3.27 -15.27 2.47
N VAL A 128 4.53 -14.80 2.45
CA VAL A 128 5.58 -15.38 1.61
C VAL A 128 5.98 -16.75 2.15
N ASP A 129 6.20 -16.88 3.45
CA ASP A 129 6.63 -18.14 4.08
C ASP A 129 5.56 -19.22 3.95
N LEU A 130 4.30 -18.88 4.22
CA LEU A 130 3.18 -19.80 4.06
C LEU A 130 2.92 -20.12 2.60
N GLY A 131 3.11 -19.15 1.70
CA GLY A 131 3.09 -19.37 0.26
C GLY A 131 4.14 -20.39 -0.15
N ALA A 132 5.38 -20.24 0.30
CA ALA A 132 6.47 -21.17 -0.01
C ALA A 132 6.20 -22.57 0.58
N LEU A 133 5.75 -22.63 1.84
CA LEU A 133 5.39 -23.88 2.49
C LEU A 133 4.26 -24.61 1.74
N SER A 134 3.25 -23.88 1.25
CA SER A 134 2.12 -24.47 0.52
C SER A 134 2.54 -25.18 -0.78
N LEU A 135 3.67 -24.79 -1.36
CA LEU A 135 4.19 -25.42 -2.59
C LEU A 135 4.88 -26.77 -2.34
N VAL A 136 5.27 -27.05 -1.10
CA VAL A 136 6.01 -28.28 -0.73
C VAL A 136 5.27 -29.11 0.31
N MET A 137 4.11 -28.65 0.78
CA MET A 137 3.30 -29.34 1.79
C MET A 137 2.66 -30.60 1.18
N PRO A 138 2.87 -31.79 1.79
CA PRO A 138 2.16 -33.00 1.40
C PRO A 138 0.65 -32.84 1.55
N GLU A 139 -0.13 -33.39 0.62
CA GLU A 139 -1.60 -33.26 0.63
C GLU A 139 -2.23 -33.83 1.91
N GLU A 140 -1.64 -34.89 2.47
CA GLU A 140 -2.14 -35.55 3.68
C GLU A 140 -2.01 -34.65 4.93
N TRP A 141 -1.16 -33.63 4.88
CA TRP A 141 -0.96 -32.70 6.00
C TRP A 141 -1.98 -31.56 5.99
N ILE A 142 -2.60 -31.24 4.85
CA ILE A 142 -3.38 -30.01 4.66
C ILE A 142 -4.55 -29.93 5.64
N GLU A 143 -5.36 -30.98 5.75
CA GLU A 143 -6.56 -30.97 6.59
C GLU A 143 -6.22 -30.77 8.07
N GLU A 144 -5.24 -31.52 8.56
CA GLU A 144 -4.78 -31.42 9.95
C GLU A 144 -4.15 -30.06 10.24
N TRP A 145 -3.33 -29.56 9.31
CA TRP A 145 -2.67 -28.26 9.42
C TRP A 145 -3.69 -27.12 9.45
N GLN A 146 -4.71 -27.16 8.58
CA GLN A 146 -5.80 -26.18 8.57
C GLN A 146 -6.60 -26.20 9.88
N LYS A 147 -6.88 -27.38 10.42
CA LYS A 147 -7.61 -27.54 11.68
C LYS A 147 -6.83 -26.99 12.87
N LYS A 148 -5.51 -27.18 12.89
CA LYS A 148 -4.63 -26.73 13.97
C LYS A 148 -4.33 -25.23 13.94
N ARG A 149 -4.54 -24.55 12.80
CA ARG A 149 -4.27 -23.12 12.61
C ARG A 149 -2.91 -22.67 13.18
N PRO A 150 -1.80 -23.39 12.94
CA PRO A 150 -0.53 -23.13 13.62
C PRO A 150 0.04 -21.74 13.35
N TRP A 151 -0.34 -21.11 12.24
CA TRP A 151 0.05 -19.73 11.90
C TRP A 151 -0.46 -18.69 12.91
N GLU A 152 -1.52 -18.97 13.67
CA GLU A 152 -2.01 -18.08 14.73
C GLU A 152 -1.08 -18.03 15.94
N TYR A 153 -0.20 -19.02 16.06
CA TYR A 153 0.79 -19.16 17.12
C TYR A 153 2.23 -19.06 16.57
N ALA A 154 2.38 -18.61 15.32
CA ALA A 154 3.70 -18.48 14.71
C ALA A 154 4.53 -17.43 15.47
N PRO A 155 5.80 -17.72 15.79
CA PRO A 155 6.69 -16.72 16.38
C PRO A 155 6.92 -15.56 15.40
N GLU A 156 7.41 -14.43 15.91
CA GLU A 156 7.93 -13.34 15.09
C GLU A 156 8.90 -13.90 14.03
N ALA A 157 8.72 -13.49 12.76
CA ALA A 157 9.60 -13.91 11.69
C ALA A 157 11.04 -13.50 12.00
N ILE A 158 11.96 -14.47 11.98
CA ILE A 158 13.38 -14.22 12.22
C ILE A 158 13.98 -13.69 10.93
N VAL A 159 14.51 -12.47 10.96
CA VAL A 159 15.30 -11.94 9.85
C VAL A 159 16.68 -12.59 9.93
N LEU A 160 17.00 -13.44 8.97
CA LEU A 160 18.35 -13.97 8.80
C LEU A 160 19.21 -12.87 8.16
N GLU A 161 20.22 -12.39 8.89
CA GLU A 161 21.24 -11.46 8.39
C GLU A 161 22.26 -12.16 7.47
#